data_AF-A0A8S3ZL38-F1
#
_entry.id   AF-A0A8S3ZL38-F1
#
_cell.length_a   1.000
_cell.length_b   1.000
_cell.length_c   1.000
_cell.angle_alpha   90.00
_cell.angle_beta   90.00
_cell.angle_gamma   90.00
#
_symmetry.space_group_name_H-M   'P 1'
#
loop_
_entity.id
_entity.type
_entity.pdbx_description
1 polymer ?
#
loop_
_entity_poly.entity_id
_entity_poly.type
_entity_poly.pdbx_seq_one_letter_code
_entity_poly.pdbx_strand_id
1 'polypeptide(L)'
;IYILACLIDFFTTRKIYTQTTKGFKVGDVTMTFESIYNDVCVTMDSVHSSNGPLKEETMNNVEKYVEKDDHLPVLLTRLRTQGKKVFLATNSDYKYTNKIMNYLFDAETNPDNASWITFFDFIVVDARKPLFFAQGTVLREVNIKTGGLHLGTFTGKIRSNAIYSGGSVDVFNGMMGMVNSSAEVLYVGDHIFGDILKSKKNRGWRTFLVVPEMLQELAVWTQQSQLFRKLSDYDAQIADMYRNMDSSDVTHPNITKIKKAIREATHEMDMAYGKLGSVFRSGSRQTFFATQVMRYADLYAATFTNLIHYPLTYCFRSPPMHMPHESTVDHDATITDEKFRSILATWKSKVTGFNDSQSRQSLMQRSDSTTQRLFCEAPQELVEVADDFLEDDPLEDDIY
;
A
#
# COMPACT_ATOMS: atom_id res chain seq x y z
N ILE A 1 -14.07 9.91 4.84
CA ILE A 1 -14.43 8.93 5.89
C ILE A 1 -15.34 9.54 6.96
N TYR A 2 -14.91 10.56 7.72
CA TYR A 2 -15.72 11.11 8.82
C TYR A 2 -17.13 11.57 8.40
N ILE A 3 -17.26 12.29 7.27
CA ILE A 3 -18.56 12.75 6.76
C ILE A 3 -19.53 11.60 6.48
N LEU A 4 -19.05 10.44 5.99
CA LEU A 4 -19.89 9.27 5.77
C LEU A 4 -20.44 8.76 7.11
N ALA A 5 -19.59 8.64 8.13
CA ALA A 5 -20.04 8.23 9.47
C ALA A 5 -21.09 9.21 10.04
N CYS A 6 -20.88 10.52 9.88
CA CYS A 6 -21.86 11.53 10.30
C CYS A 6 -23.19 11.42 9.55
N LEU A 7 -23.18 11.17 8.25
CA LEU A 7 -24.40 11.01 7.47
C LEU A 7 -25.16 9.75 7.90
N ILE A 8 -24.46 8.63 8.09
CA ILE A 8 -25.08 7.39 8.59
C ILE A 8 -25.68 7.61 9.98
N ASP A 9 -24.95 8.25 10.90
CA ASP A 9 -25.45 8.58 12.23
C ASP A 9 -26.68 9.52 12.17
N PHE A 10 -26.63 10.54 11.31
CA PHE A 10 -27.71 11.49 11.10
C PHE A 10 -29.00 10.82 10.63
N PHE A 11 -28.91 9.94 9.62
CA PHE A 11 -30.07 9.23 9.09
C PHE A 11 -30.58 8.16 10.06
N THR A 12 -29.70 7.50 10.81
CA THR A 12 -30.09 6.49 11.80
C THR A 12 -30.79 7.11 13.01
N THR A 13 -30.32 8.26 13.48
CA THR A 13 -30.85 8.89 14.70
C THR A 13 -32.23 9.56 14.47
N ARG A 14 -32.55 9.95 13.24
CA ARG A 14 -33.76 10.70 12.92
C ARG A 14 -34.94 9.79 12.57
N LYS A 15 -36.01 9.85 13.36
CA LYS A 15 -37.25 9.05 13.20
C LYS A 15 -37.98 9.19 11.87
N ILE A 16 -37.69 10.24 11.09
CA ILE A 16 -38.30 10.43 9.76
C ILE A 16 -37.75 9.43 8.73
N TYR A 17 -36.54 8.90 8.95
CA TYR A 17 -35.93 7.88 8.11
C TYR A 17 -36.21 6.50 8.69
N THR A 18 -36.63 5.57 7.84
CA THR A 18 -36.73 4.15 8.18
C THR A 18 -35.50 3.45 7.63
N GLN A 19 -34.68 2.87 8.51
CA GLN A 19 -33.51 2.10 8.09
C GLN A 19 -33.95 0.79 7.41
N THR A 20 -33.35 0.50 6.28
CA THR A 20 -33.51 -0.72 5.49
C THR A 20 -32.18 -1.46 5.42
N THR A 21 -32.17 -2.68 4.86
CA THR A 21 -30.94 -3.46 4.70
C THR A 21 -29.91 -2.80 3.78
N LYS A 22 -30.35 -1.98 2.82
CA LYS A 22 -29.49 -1.35 1.81
C LYS A 22 -29.36 0.17 1.95
N GLY A 23 -29.93 0.77 3.00
CA GLY A 23 -29.90 2.23 3.19
C GLY A 23 -31.08 2.75 4.02
N PHE A 24 -31.68 3.86 3.60
CA PHE A 24 -32.76 4.54 4.32
C PHE A 24 -33.95 4.84 3.39
N LYS A 25 -35.17 4.89 3.96
CA LYS A 25 -36.40 5.27 3.26
C LYS A 25 -37.10 6.42 3.97
N VAL A 26 -37.62 7.39 3.21
CA VAL A 26 -38.43 8.52 3.70
C VAL A 26 -39.59 8.72 2.75
N GLY A 27 -40.82 8.44 3.20
CA GLY A 27 -41.98 8.44 2.30
C GLY A 27 -41.75 7.53 1.09
N ASP A 28 -41.79 8.10 -0.11
CA ASP A 28 -41.57 7.40 -1.37
C ASP A 28 -40.10 7.46 -1.87
N VAL A 29 -39.21 8.12 -1.13
CA VAL A 29 -37.80 8.27 -1.48
C VAL A 29 -36.97 7.19 -0.79
N THR A 30 -36.14 6.50 -1.57
CA THR A 30 -35.16 5.52 -1.07
C THR A 30 -33.76 6.01 -1.35
N MET A 31 -32.91 6.00 -0.32
CA MET A 31 -31.49 6.37 -0.40
C MET A 31 -30.67 5.13 -0.07
N THR A 32 -29.91 4.60 -1.02
CA THR A 32 -29.04 3.46 -0.76
C THR A 32 -27.72 3.91 -0.14
N PHE A 33 -27.02 3.04 0.58
CA PHE A 33 -25.67 3.37 1.07
C PHE A 33 -24.71 3.69 -0.07
N GLU A 34 -24.88 3.02 -1.20
CA GLU A 34 -24.12 3.27 -2.42
C GLU A 34 -24.41 4.65 -3.01
N SER A 35 -25.68 5.07 -3.09
CA SER A 35 -26.01 6.41 -3.59
C SER A 35 -25.46 7.50 -2.67
N ILE A 36 -25.55 7.32 -1.34
CA ILE A 36 -24.97 8.25 -0.36
C ILE A 36 -23.45 8.33 -0.52
N TYR A 37 -22.78 7.20 -0.72
CA TYR A 37 -21.35 7.15 -0.96
C TYR A 37 -20.97 7.89 -2.26
N ASN A 38 -21.68 7.62 -3.35
CA ASN A 38 -21.45 8.27 -4.63
C ASN A 38 -21.69 9.79 -4.56
N ASP A 39 -22.74 10.23 -3.87
CA ASP A 39 -23.01 11.67 -3.65
C ASP A 39 -21.85 12.35 -2.92
N VAL A 40 -21.29 11.69 -1.91
CA VAL A 40 -20.11 12.20 -1.19
C VAL A 40 -18.87 12.23 -2.09
N CYS A 41 -18.64 11.21 -2.91
CA CYS A 41 -17.54 11.19 -3.88
C CYS A 41 -17.64 12.33 -4.89
N VAL A 42 -18.80 12.48 -5.55
CA VAL A 42 -19.05 13.55 -6.53
C VAL A 42 -18.89 14.93 -5.88
N THR A 43 -19.39 15.09 -4.65
CA THR A 43 -19.22 16.34 -3.89
C THR A 43 -17.75 16.62 -3.60
N MET A 44 -16.98 15.61 -3.19
CA MET A 44 -15.54 15.77 -2.94
C MET A 44 -14.78 16.14 -4.22
N ASP A 45 -15.10 15.52 -5.36
CA ASP A 45 -14.51 15.84 -6.66
C ASP A 45 -14.84 17.28 -7.07
N SER A 46 -16.08 17.73 -6.85
CA SER A 46 -16.50 19.11 -7.10
C SER A 46 -15.73 20.11 -6.23
N VAL A 47 -15.57 19.82 -4.94
CA VAL A 47 -14.83 20.65 -3.98
C VAL A 47 -13.34 20.78 -4.35
N HIS A 48 -12.74 19.70 -4.85
CA HIS A 48 -11.32 19.63 -5.27
C HIS A 48 -11.07 20.02 -6.73
N SER A 49 -12.13 20.27 -7.50
CA SER A 49 -12.03 20.67 -8.90
C SER A 49 -11.16 21.93 -9.05
N SER A 50 -10.62 22.18 -10.25
CA SER A 50 -9.72 23.33 -10.47
C SER A 50 -10.35 24.70 -10.15
N ASN A 51 -11.68 24.81 -10.17
CA ASN A 51 -12.42 26.00 -9.76
C ASN A 51 -13.24 25.75 -8.47
N GLY A 52 -12.87 24.72 -7.71
CA GLY A 52 -13.53 24.35 -6.47
C GLY A 52 -13.10 25.24 -5.30
N PRO A 53 -13.97 25.40 -4.28
CA PRO A 53 -13.72 26.29 -3.16
C PRO A 53 -12.49 25.92 -2.32
N LEU A 54 -12.08 24.63 -2.31
CA LEU A 54 -10.93 24.20 -1.52
C LEU A 54 -9.63 24.81 -2.05
N LYS A 55 -9.36 24.67 -3.36
CA LYS A 55 -8.13 25.19 -3.95
C LYS A 55 -8.06 26.71 -3.81
N GLU A 56 -9.18 27.41 -3.98
CA GLU A 56 -9.26 28.85 -3.82
C GLU A 56 -8.87 29.28 -2.39
N GLU A 57 -9.50 28.69 -1.36
CA GLU A 57 -9.21 29.00 0.04
C GLU A 57 -7.76 28.64 0.41
N THR A 58 -7.25 27.49 -0.04
CA THR A 58 -5.86 27.10 0.18
C THR A 58 -4.88 28.07 -0.48
N MET A 59 -5.15 28.50 -1.72
CA MET A 59 -4.28 29.46 -2.43
C MET A 59 -4.30 30.86 -1.80
N ASN A 60 -5.40 31.24 -1.13
CA ASN A 60 -5.54 32.51 -0.42
C ASN A 60 -4.73 32.54 0.88
N ASN A 61 -4.51 31.39 1.53
CA ASN A 61 -3.74 31.30 2.78
C ASN A 61 -2.86 30.04 2.83
N VAL A 62 -1.85 29.99 1.96
CA VAL A 62 -1.00 28.80 1.80
C VAL A 62 -0.25 28.47 3.10
N GLU A 63 0.21 29.48 3.83
CA GLU A 63 0.95 29.33 5.10
C GLU A 63 0.18 28.58 6.19
N LYS A 64 -1.14 28.76 6.22
CA LYS A 64 -2.00 28.09 7.20
C LYS A 64 -2.20 26.61 6.88
N TYR A 65 -2.19 26.23 5.60
CA TYR A 65 -2.65 24.92 5.13
C TYR A 65 -1.54 24.02 4.61
N VAL A 66 -0.37 24.57 4.27
CA VAL A 66 0.74 23.82 3.68
C VAL A 66 1.96 23.94 4.57
N GLU A 67 2.43 22.81 5.07
CA GLU A 67 3.69 22.75 5.79
C GLU A 67 4.85 23.04 4.84
N LYS A 68 5.77 23.88 5.29
CA LYS A 68 6.97 24.26 4.56
C LYS A 68 8.18 23.60 5.20
N ASP A 69 8.97 22.94 4.35
CA ASP A 69 10.23 22.31 4.75
C ASP A 69 11.39 22.93 3.96
N ASP A 70 12.21 23.73 4.65
CA ASP A 70 13.34 24.43 4.06
C ASP A 70 14.46 23.49 3.60
N HIS A 71 14.40 22.18 3.91
CA HIS A 71 15.35 21.21 3.38
C HIS A 71 15.03 20.81 1.93
N LEU A 72 13.83 21.11 1.42
CA LEU A 72 13.41 20.72 0.07
C LEU A 72 14.34 21.28 -1.03
N PRO A 73 14.60 22.61 -1.12
CA PRO A 73 15.52 23.14 -2.12
C PRO A 73 16.93 22.55 -2.01
N VAL A 74 17.39 22.30 -0.77
CA VAL A 74 18.70 21.72 -0.48
C VAL A 74 18.81 20.30 -1.04
N LEU A 75 17.82 19.45 -0.78
CA LEU A 75 17.80 18.07 -1.25
C LEU A 75 17.82 17.98 -2.78
N LEU A 76 16.95 18.74 -3.46
CA LEU A 76 16.90 18.73 -4.92
C LEU A 76 18.18 19.28 -5.55
N THR A 77 18.78 20.32 -4.96
CA THR A 77 20.08 20.84 -5.40
C THR A 77 21.18 19.79 -5.27
N ARG A 78 21.23 19.05 -4.16
CA ARG A 78 22.21 17.96 -3.96
C ARG A 78 22.05 16.84 -4.97
N LEU A 79 20.82 16.44 -5.27
CA LEU A 79 20.54 15.43 -6.30
C LEU A 79 21.10 15.87 -7.66
N ARG A 80 20.81 17.10 -8.08
CA ARG A 80 21.21 17.61 -9.39
C ARG A 80 22.71 17.86 -9.52
N THR A 81 23.34 18.42 -8.49
CA THR A 81 24.80 18.64 -8.46
C THR A 81 25.59 17.33 -8.54
N GLN A 82 25.01 16.21 -8.09
CA GLN A 82 25.59 14.87 -8.25
C GLN A 82 25.15 14.15 -9.54
N GLY A 83 24.62 14.89 -10.51
CA GLY A 83 24.28 14.39 -11.83
C GLY A 83 23.01 13.54 -11.89
N LYS A 84 22.20 13.50 -10.82
CA LYS A 84 20.89 12.84 -10.85
C LYS A 84 19.88 13.74 -11.57
N LYS A 85 19.01 13.11 -12.36
CA LYS A 85 17.88 13.79 -13.01
C LYS A 85 16.68 13.79 -12.08
N VAL A 86 16.02 14.94 -11.98
CA VAL A 86 14.87 15.15 -11.09
C VAL A 86 13.66 15.53 -11.93
N PHE A 87 12.51 14.91 -11.67
CA PHE A 87 11.27 15.25 -12.36
C PHE A 87 10.10 15.38 -11.40
N LEU A 88 9.08 16.14 -11.81
CA LEU A 88 7.80 16.27 -11.14
C LEU A 88 6.70 15.67 -12.02
N ALA A 89 5.86 14.82 -11.45
CA ALA A 89 4.66 14.30 -12.12
C ALA A 89 3.48 14.33 -11.15
N THR A 90 2.59 15.32 -11.33
CA THR A 90 1.47 15.60 -10.42
C THR A 90 0.12 15.56 -11.13
N ASN A 91 -0.93 15.15 -10.41
CA ASN A 91 -2.31 15.18 -10.90
C ASN A 91 -2.91 16.60 -10.85
N SER A 92 -2.29 17.52 -10.11
CA SER A 92 -2.73 18.91 -10.02
C SER A 92 -2.49 19.67 -11.32
N ASP A 93 -3.34 20.67 -11.57
CA ASP A 93 -3.18 21.62 -12.67
C ASP A 93 -2.00 22.58 -12.44
N TYR A 94 -1.54 23.23 -13.51
CA TYR A 94 -0.39 24.13 -13.45
C TYR A 94 -0.59 25.33 -12.52
N LYS A 95 -1.78 25.96 -12.48
CA LYS A 95 -1.98 27.18 -11.69
C LYS A 95 -1.81 26.88 -10.21
N TYR A 96 -2.45 25.81 -9.74
CA TYR A 96 -2.32 25.35 -8.37
C TYR A 96 -0.89 24.91 -8.06
N THR A 97 -0.30 24.05 -8.90
CA THR A 97 1.10 23.60 -8.71
C THR A 97 2.06 24.78 -8.66
N ASN A 98 1.93 25.77 -9.54
CA ASN A 98 2.81 26.93 -9.55
C ASN A 98 2.69 27.75 -8.26
N LYS A 99 1.48 27.97 -7.73
CA LYS A 99 1.29 28.71 -6.47
C LYS A 99 1.91 27.97 -5.28
N ILE A 100 1.65 26.67 -5.14
CA ILE A 100 2.16 25.85 -4.05
C ILE A 100 3.69 25.72 -4.13
N MET A 101 4.24 25.43 -5.32
CA MET A 101 5.67 25.28 -5.49
C MET A 101 6.43 26.60 -5.28
N ASN A 102 5.88 27.75 -5.67
CA ASN A 102 6.51 29.03 -5.32
C ASN A 102 6.55 29.23 -3.80
N TYR A 103 5.49 28.87 -3.07
CA TYR A 103 5.50 28.95 -1.60
C TYR A 103 6.53 28.02 -0.95
N LEU A 104 6.60 26.76 -1.40
CA LEU A 104 7.55 25.77 -0.89
C LEU A 104 9.01 26.15 -1.15
N PHE A 105 9.28 26.87 -2.24
CA PHE A 105 10.63 27.31 -2.62
C PHE A 105 10.96 28.75 -2.19
N ASP A 106 10.04 29.46 -1.54
CA ASP A 106 10.27 30.77 -0.92
C ASP A 106 11.09 30.66 0.37
N ALA A 107 12.11 29.81 0.39
CA ALA A 107 12.91 29.48 1.57
C ALA A 107 14.28 30.15 1.50
N GLU A 108 14.85 30.54 2.64
CA GLU A 108 16.21 31.12 2.71
C GLU A 108 17.29 30.16 2.18
N THR A 109 17.00 28.85 2.24
CA THR A 109 17.87 27.78 1.74
C THR A 109 17.83 27.62 0.22
N ASN A 110 16.96 28.35 -0.49
CA ASN A 110 16.88 28.35 -1.95
C ASN A 110 18.06 29.15 -2.54
N PRO A 111 18.99 28.49 -3.26
CA PRO A 111 20.14 29.19 -3.85
C PRO A 111 19.68 30.27 -4.83
N ASP A 112 20.17 31.50 -4.64
CA ASP A 112 19.91 32.65 -5.52
C ASP A 112 18.42 32.98 -5.73
N ASN A 113 17.54 32.53 -4.82
CA ASN A 113 16.09 32.62 -4.98
C ASN A 113 15.59 32.07 -6.33
N ALA A 114 16.18 30.93 -6.74
CA ALA A 114 15.90 30.32 -8.03
C ALA A 114 14.43 29.90 -8.15
N SER A 115 13.88 30.00 -9.37
CA SER A 115 12.54 29.49 -9.65
C SER A 115 12.48 27.98 -9.43
N TRP A 116 11.42 27.49 -8.77
CA TRP A 116 11.18 26.07 -8.52
C TRP A 116 11.27 25.21 -9.80
N ILE A 117 10.90 25.77 -10.96
CA ILE A 117 10.96 25.12 -12.27
C ILE A 117 12.37 24.63 -12.57
N THR A 118 13.38 25.41 -12.18
CA THR A 118 14.78 25.11 -12.47
C THR A 118 15.29 23.91 -11.71
N PHE A 119 14.64 23.49 -10.62
CA PHE A 119 15.02 22.32 -9.80
C PHE A 119 14.60 20.99 -10.43
N PHE A 120 13.86 21.02 -11.53
CA PHE A 120 13.40 19.83 -12.22
C PHE A 120 13.93 19.84 -13.66
N ASP A 121 14.51 18.71 -14.08
CA ASP A 121 14.84 18.48 -15.49
C ASP A 121 13.55 18.33 -16.32
N PHE A 122 12.46 17.91 -15.68
CA PHE A 122 11.19 17.66 -16.35
C PHE A 122 9.98 17.83 -15.43
N ILE A 123 8.89 18.44 -15.93
CA ILE A 123 7.70 18.77 -15.14
C ILE A 123 6.43 18.39 -15.90
N VAL A 124 5.60 17.55 -15.28
CA VAL A 124 4.26 17.16 -15.75
C VAL A 124 3.21 17.53 -14.72
N VAL A 125 2.22 18.28 -15.18
CA VAL A 125 0.96 18.55 -14.49
C VAL A 125 -0.17 17.73 -15.12
N ASP A 126 -1.33 17.65 -14.47
CA ASP A 126 -2.48 16.89 -14.96
C ASP A 126 -2.14 15.46 -15.39
N ALA A 127 -1.22 14.78 -14.68
CA ALA A 127 -0.70 13.47 -15.07
C ALA A 127 -1.79 12.38 -15.14
N ARG A 128 -2.90 12.55 -14.40
CA ARG A 128 -4.01 11.58 -14.27
C ARG A 128 -3.55 10.19 -13.84
N LYS A 129 -2.63 10.10 -12.87
CA LYS A 129 -2.25 8.83 -12.23
C LYS A 129 -3.50 8.16 -11.65
N PRO A 130 -3.69 6.84 -11.82
CA PRO A 130 -2.70 5.85 -12.30
C PRO A 130 -2.58 5.71 -13.82
N LEU A 131 -3.46 6.34 -14.62
CA LEU A 131 -3.49 6.19 -16.08
C LEU A 131 -2.16 6.56 -16.73
N PHE A 132 -1.44 7.52 -16.15
CA PHE A 132 -0.09 7.93 -16.51
C PHE A 132 0.92 6.77 -16.67
N PHE A 133 0.81 5.75 -15.80
CA PHE A 133 1.70 4.59 -15.79
C PHE A 133 1.28 3.51 -16.79
N ALA A 134 0.08 3.63 -17.39
CA ALA A 134 -0.43 2.78 -18.44
C ALA A 134 -0.41 3.55 -19.78
N GLN A 135 -1.55 3.63 -20.47
CA GLN A 135 -1.71 4.33 -21.76
C GLN A 135 -1.55 5.86 -21.67
N GLY A 136 -1.80 6.44 -20.49
CA GLY A 136 -1.75 7.88 -20.25
C GLY A 136 -2.78 8.69 -21.06
N THR A 137 -2.44 9.94 -21.33
CA THR A 137 -3.28 10.88 -22.08
C THR A 137 -2.49 11.63 -23.15
N VAL A 138 -3.17 12.43 -23.95
CA VAL A 138 -2.51 13.28 -24.96
C VAL A 138 -1.58 14.28 -24.29
N LEU A 139 -0.32 14.33 -24.74
CA LEU A 139 0.66 15.27 -24.24
C LEU A 139 0.42 16.70 -24.77
N ARG A 140 0.40 17.68 -23.87
CA ARG A 140 0.28 19.12 -24.18
C ARG A 140 1.45 19.90 -23.55
N GLU A 141 1.79 21.05 -24.13
CA GLU A 141 2.72 22.03 -23.53
C GLU A 141 1.91 23.13 -22.82
N VAL A 142 2.31 23.49 -21.61
CA VAL A 142 1.67 24.56 -20.82
C VAL A 142 2.28 25.91 -21.19
N ASN A 143 1.44 26.90 -21.45
CA ASN A 143 1.86 28.28 -21.54
C ASN A 143 2.08 28.86 -20.14
N ILE A 144 3.34 28.99 -19.73
CA ILE A 144 3.74 29.45 -18.39
C ILE A 144 3.17 30.84 -18.06
N LYS A 145 2.98 31.73 -19.05
CA LYS A 145 2.48 33.09 -18.83
C LYS A 145 0.98 33.14 -18.54
N THR A 146 0.20 32.33 -19.25
CA THR A 146 -1.28 32.33 -19.12
C THR A 146 -1.81 31.20 -18.23
N GLY A 147 -0.99 30.17 -18.02
CA GLY A 147 -1.37 28.90 -17.40
C GLY A 147 -2.32 28.04 -18.23
N GLY A 148 -2.58 28.42 -19.49
CA GLY A 148 -3.39 27.64 -20.43
C GLY A 148 -2.57 26.57 -21.16
N LEU A 149 -3.24 25.61 -21.78
CA LEU A 149 -2.60 24.59 -22.62
C LEU A 149 -2.48 25.09 -24.06
N HIS A 150 -1.34 24.86 -24.70
CA HIS A 150 -1.24 25.05 -26.15
C HIS A 150 -2.15 24.06 -26.89
N LEU A 151 -2.81 24.53 -27.95
CA LEU A 151 -3.63 23.68 -28.80
C LEU A 151 -2.76 22.70 -29.57
N GLY A 152 -3.23 21.45 -29.68
CA GLY A 152 -2.54 20.39 -30.41
C GLY A 152 -1.65 19.51 -29.53
N THR A 153 -1.21 18.38 -30.08
CA THR A 153 -0.38 17.40 -29.35
C THR A 153 1.07 17.82 -29.45
N PHE A 154 1.77 17.86 -28.32
CA PHE A 154 3.20 18.17 -28.33
C PHE A 154 3.98 16.95 -28.86
N THR A 155 4.70 17.13 -29.97
CA THR A 155 5.52 16.09 -30.63
C THR A 155 7.01 16.46 -30.68
N GLY A 156 7.40 17.55 -30.01
CA GLY A 156 8.78 18.02 -29.98
C GLY A 156 9.67 17.22 -29.03
N LYS A 157 10.97 17.56 -29.03
CA LYS A 157 11.89 17.11 -27.98
C LYS A 157 11.64 17.88 -26.69
N ILE A 158 11.92 17.25 -25.55
CA ILE A 158 11.84 17.92 -24.24
C ILE A 158 12.78 19.13 -24.21
N ARG A 159 12.20 20.29 -23.91
CA ARG A 159 12.91 21.55 -23.70
C ARG A 159 13.15 21.78 -22.21
N SER A 160 14.29 22.38 -21.89
CA SER A 160 14.60 22.84 -20.54
C SER A 160 13.59 23.91 -20.09
N ASN A 161 13.17 23.85 -18.82
CA ASN A 161 12.21 24.76 -18.19
C ASN A 161 10.81 24.80 -18.84
N ALA A 162 10.49 23.84 -19.71
CA ALA A 162 9.13 23.69 -20.23
C ALA A 162 8.29 22.80 -19.29
N ILE A 163 6.99 23.08 -19.26
CA ILE A 163 6.02 22.35 -18.43
C ILE A 163 5.02 21.68 -19.35
N TYR A 164 4.73 20.42 -19.05
CA TYR A 164 3.86 19.58 -19.87
C TYR A 164 2.62 19.18 -19.08
N SER A 165 1.54 18.89 -19.78
CA SER A 165 0.27 18.44 -19.20
C SER A 165 -0.13 17.09 -19.82
N GLY A 166 -0.52 16.14 -18.98
CA GLY A 166 -0.92 14.79 -19.39
C GLY A 166 0.26 13.92 -19.83
N GLY A 167 0.10 13.18 -20.93
CA GLY A 167 1.10 12.24 -21.43
C GLY A 167 1.08 10.88 -20.73
N SER A 168 2.13 10.09 -20.96
CA SER A 168 2.38 8.79 -20.33
C SER A 168 3.88 8.60 -20.13
N VAL A 169 4.27 7.68 -19.24
CA VAL A 169 5.67 7.32 -19.03
C VAL A 169 6.38 6.94 -20.34
N ASP A 170 5.70 6.23 -21.25
CA ASP A 170 6.29 5.83 -22.54
C ASP A 170 6.60 7.02 -23.44
N VAL A 171 5.66 7.97 -23.53
CA VAL A 171 5.85 9.20 -24.30
C VAL A 171 7.06 9.95 -23.76
N PHE A 172 7.21 10.04 -22.44
CA PHE A 172 8.34 10.73 -21.84
C PHE A 172 9.67 10.01 -22.02
N ASN A 173 9.70 8.69 -21.83
CA ASN A 173 10.91 7.89 -22.08
C ASN A 173 11.36 8.02 -23.55
N GLY A 174 10.42 8.02 -24.49
CA GLY A 174 10.68 8.27 -25.90
C GLY A 174 11.29 9.66 -26.15
N MET A 175 10.70 10.71 -25.57
CA MET A 175 11.18 12.08 -25.74
C MET A 175 12.51 12.38 -25.06
N MET A 176 12.82 11.69 -23.95
CA MET A 176 14.11 11.80 -23.25
C MET A 176 15.22 10.98 -23.92
N GLY A 177 14.90 10.18 -24.95
CA GLY A 177 15.87 9.26 -25.55
C GLY A 177 16.29 8.13 -24.60
N MET A 178 15.48 7.86 -23.58
CA MET A 178 15.75 6.87 -22.53
C MET A 178 15.29 5.45 -22.90
N VAL A 179 14.82 5.24 -24.14
CA VAL A 179 14.31 3.96 -24.65
C VAL A 179 15.33 2.81 -24.50
N ASN A 180 16.63 3.12 -24.49
CA ASN A 180 17.72 2.15 -24.31
C ASN A 180 18.44 2.31 -22.95
N SER A 181 17.91 3.10 -22.03
CA SER A 181 18.56 3.42 -20.77
C SER A 181 18.05 2.50 -19.66
N SER A 182 18.96 1.80 -18.99
CA SER A 182 18.73 1.10 -17.72
C SER A 182 18.58 2.10 -16.56
N ALA A 183 17.91 3.22 -16.79
CA ALA A 183 17.79 4.28 -15.80
C ALA A 183 16.83 3.82 -14.70
N GLU A 184 17.41 3.52 -13.54
CA GLU A 184 16.63 3.20 -12.35
C GLU A 184 15.95 4.47 -11.82
N VAL A 185 14.62 4.49 -11.87
CA VAL A 185 13.80 5.57 -11.34
C VAL A 185 13.42 5.25 -9.89
N LEU A 186 13.64 6.20 -8.99
CA LEU A 186 13.02 6.21 -7.65
C LEU A 186 11.85 7.19 -7.67
N TYR A 187 10.62 6.67 -7.63
CA TYR A 187 9.41 7.47 -7.61
C TYR A 187 8.93 7.67 -6.18
N VAL A 188 8.76 8.94 -5.80
CA VAL A 188 8.30 9.36 -4.48
C VAL A 188 6.83 9.77 -4.58
N GLY A 189 5.97 9.18 -3.76
CA GLY A 189 4.55 9.51 -3.73
C GLY A 189 3.88 9.08 -2.43
N ASP A 190 2.68 9.60 -2.17
CA ASP A 190 1.86 9.31 -1.00
C ASP A 190 0.72 8.33 -1.32
N HIS A 191 0.27 8.30 -2.57
CA HIS A 191 -0.83 7.44 -2.96
C HIS A 191 -0.39 5.98 -3.20
N ILE A 192 -0.59 5.11 -2.21
CA ILE A 192 -0.17 3.69 -2.25
C ILE A 192 -0.60 2.95 -3.53
N PHE A 193 -1.80 3.19 -4.04
CA PHE A 193 -2.27 2.54 -5.26
C PHE A 193 -1.80 3.27 -6.52
N GLY A 194 -2.13 4.57 -6.62
CA GLY A 194 -1.93 5.35 -7.84
C GLY A 194 -0.46 5.58 -8.16
N ASP A 195 0.38 5.77 -7.15
CA ASP A 195 1.78 6.17 -7.29
C ASP A 195 2.74 5.01 -7.09
N ILE A 196 2.52 4.19 -6.06
CA ILE A 196 3.48 3.14 -5.66
C ILE A 196 3.17 1.82 -6.38
N LEU A 197 1.98 1.25 -6.18
CA LEU A 197 1.64 -0.06 -6.73
C LEU A 197 1.70 -0.07 -8.26
N LYS A 198 1.10 0.92 -8.92
CA LYS A 198 1.05 0.98 -10.39
C LYS A 198 2.41 1.29 -11.02
N SER A 199 3.24 2.14 -10.42
CA SER A 199 4.60 2.37 -10.93
C SER A 199 5.49 1.13 -10.76
N LYS A 200 5.39 0.43 -9.62
CA LYS A 200 6.14 -0.81 -9.36
C LYS A 200 5.72 -1.93 -10.31
N LYS A 201 4.42 -2.22 -10.40
CA LYS A 201 3.91 -3.34 -11.22
C LYS A 201 4.06 -3.09 -12.71
N ASN A 202 3.66 -1.92 -13.20
CA ASN A 202 3.60 -1.67 -14.64
C ASN A 202 4.96 -1.27 -15.23
N ARG A 203 5.84 -0.64 -14.43
CA ARG A 203 7.10 -0.06 -14.92
C ARG A 203 8.36 -0.60 -14.24
N GLY A 204 8.23 -1.39 -13.18
CA GLY A 204 9.39 -1.88 -12.42
C GLY A 204 10.16 -0.77 -11.69
N TRP A 205 9.56 0.40 -11.49
CA TRP A 205 10.22 1.52 -10.82
C TRP A 205 10.51 1.21 -9.35
N ARG A 206 11.58 1.80 -8.82
CA ARG A 206 11.84 1.80 -7.39
C ARG A 206 10.91 2.81 -6.73
N THR A 207 10.43 2.51 -5.53
CA THR A 207 9.34 3.27 -4.91
C THR A 207 9.70 3.77 -3.52
N PHE A 208 9.34 5.03 -3.25
CA PHE A 208 9.41 5.64 -1.93
C PHE A 208 8.01 6.12 -1.55
N LEU A 209 7.41 5.51 -0.53
CA LEU A 209 6.11 5.92 -0.01
C LEU A 209 6.25 6.96 1.11
N VAL A 210 5.60 8.11 0.95
CA VAL A 210 5.46 9.11 2.01
C VAL A 210 4.20 8.81 2.81
N VAL A 211 4.33 8.61 4.13
CA VAL A 211 3.20 8.37 5.05
C VAL A 211 3.26 9.37 6.21
N PRO A 212 2.67 10.57 6.07
CA PRO A 212 2.77 11.63 7.08
C PRO A 212 2.32 11.21 8.49
N GLU A 213 1.28 10.39 8.58
CA GLU A 213 0.71 9.88 9.83
C GLU A 213 1.71 9.06 10.66
N MET A 214 2.79 8.59 10.03
CA MET A 214 3.83 7.79 10.66
C MET A 214 4.49 8.50 11.85
N LEU A 215 4.60 9.83 11.84
CA LEU A 215 5.17 10.58 12.97
C LEU A 215 4.36 10.37 14.25
N GLN A 216 3.03 10.53 14.15
CA GLN A 216 2.11 10.31 15.25
C GLN A 216 2.07 8.83 15.64
N GLU A 217 2.07 7.93 14.65
CA GLU A 217 2.11 6.48 14.87
C GLU A 217 3.34 6.05 15.68
N LEU A 218 4.53 6.57 15.34
CA LEU A 218 5.78 6.28 16.05
C LEU A 218 5.74 6.80 17.50
N ALA A 219 5.17 7.99 17.71
CA ALA A 219 5.00 8.55 19.05
C ALA A 219 4.10 7.66 19.92
N VAL A 220 2.95 7.23 19.41
CA VAL A 220 2.03 6.34 20.15
C VAL A 220 2.63 4.95 20.32
N TRP A 221 3.29 4.41 19.29
CA TRP A 221 3.93 3.09 19.32
C TRP A 221 4.99 2.97 20.42
N THR A 222 5.81 4.01 20.60
CA THR A 222 6.83 4.03 21.65
C THR A 222 6.22 4.14 23.05
N GLN A 223 5.22 5.02 23.21
CA GLN A 223 4.52 5.22 24.48
C GLN A 223 3.74 3.96 24.93
N GLN A 224 3.05 3.29 24.00
CA GLN A 224 2.20 2.13 24.28
C GLN A 224 2.91 0.78 24.09
N SER A 225 4.25 0.77 24.05
CA SER A 225 5.06 -0.43 23.84
C SER A 225 4.76 -1.57 24.84
N GLN A 226 4.32 -1.25 26.05
CA GLN A 226 3.94 -2.24 27.06
C GLN A 226 2.67 -3.01 26.70
N LEU A 227 1.67 -2.36 26.08
CA LEU A 227 0.46 -3.04 25.63
C LEU A 227 0.78 -4.03 24.50
N PHE A 228 1.68 -3.64 23.60
CA PHE A 228 2.13 -4.53 22.53
C PHE A 228 2.89 -5.75 23.07
N ARG A 229 3.77 -5.57 24.05
CA ARG A 229 4.45 -6.69 24.72
C ARG A 229 3.45 -7.63 25.39
N LYS A 230 2.46 -7.09 26.12
CA LYS A 230 1.39 -7.91 26.73
C LYS A 230 0.63 -8.74 25.69
N LEU A 231 0.32 -8.17 24.53
CA LEU A 231 -0.32 -8.91 23.43
C LEU A 231 0.56 -10.07 22.96
N SER A 232 1.86 -9.82 22.75
CA SER A 232 2.83 -10.86 22.39
C SER A 232 2.96 -11.95 23.46
N ASP A 233 2.92 -11.57 24.75
CA ASP A 233 2.97 -12.51 25.87
C ASP A 233 1.72 -13.38 25.95
N TYR A 234 0.54 -12.83 25.63
CA TYR A 234 -0.70 -13.60 25.54
C TYR A 234 -0.68 -14.58 24.38
N ASP A 235 -0.16 -14.18 23.22
CA ASP A 235 0.00 -15.06 22.06
C ASP A 235 0.99 -16.20 22.37
N ALA A 236 2.10 -15.90 23.07
CA ALA A 236 3.06 -16.91 23.53
C ALA A 236 2.44 -17.89 24.54
N GLN A 237 1.65 -17.40 25.51
CA GLN A 237 0.95 -18.27 26.46
C GLN A 237 -0.04 -19.21 25.76
N ILE A 238 -0.74 -18.73 24.73
CA ILE A 238 -1.59 -19.58 23.91
C ILE A 238 -0.75 -20.65 23.22
N ALA A 239 0.36 -20.27 22.57
CA ALA A 239 1.25 -21.21 21.91
C ALA A 239 1.79 -22.30 22.85
N ASP A 240 2.20 -21.93 24.07
CA ASP A 240 2.71 -22.88 25.06
C ASP A 240 1.65 -23.88 25.56
N MET A 241 0.39 -23.44 25.72
CA MET A 241 -0.70 -24.36 26.07
C MET A 241 -0.97 -25.41 24.99
N TYR A 242 -0.79 -25.06 23.71
CA TYR A 242 -0.99 -25.97 22.58
C TYR A 242 0.28 -26.74 22.18
N ARG A 243 1.45 -26.41 22.76
CA ARG A 243 2.77 -26.90 22.30
C ARG A 243 2.91 -28.42 22.27
N ASN A 244 2.36 -29.11 23.26
CA ASN A 244 2.47 -30.55 23.39
C ASN A 244 1.19 -31.28 23.00
N MET A 245 0.23 -30.57 22.40
CA MET A 245 -1.02 -31.18 21.96
C MET A 245 -0.86 -31.78 20.56
N ASP A 246 -1.39 -32.97 20.36
CA ASP A 246 -1.39 -33.64 19.07
C ASP A 246 -2.81 -33.89 18.55
N SER A 247 -2.92 -34.48 17.35
CA SER A 247 -4.22 -34.73 16.73
C SER A 247 -5.10 -35.77 17.45
N SER A 248 -4.59 -36.42 18.50
CA SER A 248 -5.32 -37.40 19.31
C SER A 248 -5.94 -36.79 20.56
N ASP A 249 -5.57 -35.55 20.91
CA ASP A 249 -6.13 -34.85 22.06
C ASP A 249 -7.56 -34.37 21.80
N VAL A 250 -8.48 -34.85 22.64
CA VAL A 250 -9.92 -34.49 22.58
C VAL A 250 -10.23 -33.26 23.47
N THR A 251 -9.34 -32.96 24.42
CA THR A 251 -9.53 -31.87 25.39
C THR A 251 -8.84 -30.60 24.93
N HIS A 252 -9.63 -29.56 24.66
CA HIS A 252 -9.09 -28.24 24.33
C HIS A 252 -8.80 -27.41 25.59
N PRO A 253 -7.65 -26.72 25.66
CA PRO A 253 -7.32 -25.85 26.78
C PRO A 253 -8.28 -24.65 26.81
N ASN A 254 -8.72 -24.27 28.00
CA ASN A 254 -9.67 -23.16 28.16
C ASN A 254 -8.97 -21.80 28.01
N ILE A 255 -8.98 -21.28 26.78
CA ILE A 255 -8.37 -20.00 26.42
C ILE A 255 -9.30 -18.79 26.55
N THR A 256 -10.49 -18.95 27.12
CA THR A 256 -11.53 -17.89 27.15
C THR A 256 -11.07 -16.64 27.89
N LYS A 257 -10.38 -16.81 29.02
CA LYS A 257 -9.84 -15.69 29.81
C LYS A 257 -8.77 -14.92 29.05
N ILE A 258 -7.85 -15.64 28.39
CA ILE A 258 -6.77 -15.02 27.61
C ILE A 258 -7.33 -14.32 26.37
N LYS A 259 -8.28 -14.94 25.66
CA LYS A 259 -8.99 -14.30 24.54
C LYS A 259 -9.69 -13.01 24.95
N LYS A 260 -10.29 -12.96 26.14
CA LYS A 260 -10.90 -11.73 26.67
C LYS A 260 -9.84 -10.67 26.95
N ALA A 261 -8.74 -11.03 27.60
CA ALA A 261 -7.63 -10.11 27.87
C ALA A 261 -6.98 -9.57 26.58
N ILE A 262 -6.82 -10.40 25.55
CA ILE A 262 -6.35 -9.97 24.22
C ILE A 262 -7.28 -8.92 23.62
N ARG A 263 -8.61 -9.14 23.67
CA ARG A 263 -9.58 -8.17 23.15
C ARG A 263 -9.54 -6.84 23.90
N GLU A 264 -9.43 -6.88 25.22
CA GLU A 264 -9.34 -5.68 26.05
C GLU A 264 -8.05 -4.90 25.77
N ALA A 265 -6.90 -5.57 25.73
CA ALA A 265 -5.61 -4.96 25.41
C ALA A 265 -5.57 -4.44 23.96
N THR A 266 -6.15 -5.16 23.00
CA THR A 266 -6.27 -4.71 21.60
C THR A 266 -7.10 -3.44 21.50
N HIS A 267 -8.26 -3.40 22.17
CA HIS A 267 -9.12 -2.23 22.17
C HIS A 267 -8.44 -1.02 22.83
N GLU A 268 -7.77 -1.22 23.98
CA GLU A 268 -7.01 -0.16 24.66
C GLU A 268 -5.90 0.40 23.76
N MET A 269 -5.16 -0.50 23.08
CA MET A 269 -4.11 -0.12 22.15
C MET A 269 -4.67 0.66 20.95
N ASP A 270 -5.72 0.17 20.31
CA ASP A 270 -6.31 0.81 19.12
C ASP A 270 -6.86 2.20 19.48
N MET A 271 -7.50 2.35 20.65
CA MET A 271 -8.01 3.65 21.11
C MET A 271 -6.92 4.69 21.38
N ALA A 272 -5.68 4.27 21.63
CA ALA A 272 -4.56 5.20 21.79
C ALA A 272 -4.18 5.92 20.48
N TYR A 273 -4.45 5.30 19.32
CA TYR A 273 -4.24 5.92 18.00
C TYR A 273 -5.45 6.75 17.58
N GLY A 274 -6.66 6.30 17.94
CA GLY A 274 -7.91 6.98 17.64
C GLY A 274 -9.06 5.99 17.51
N LYS A 275 -10.26 6.48 17.18
CA LYS A 275 -11.47 5.63 17.09
C LYS A 275 -11.37 4.49 16.07
N LEU A 276 -10.55 4.64 15.04
CA LEU A 276 -10.34 3.64 13.99
C LEU A 276 -9.05 2.83 14.17
N GLY A 277 -8.31 3.03 15.27
CA GLY A 277 -7.04 2.34 15.49
C GLY A 277 -5.88 2.93 14.68
N SER A 278 -4.79 2.16 14.62
CA SER A 278 -3.60 2.48 13.84
C SER A 278 -3.84 2.25 12.34
N VAL A 279 -3.21 3.07 11.50
CA VAL A 279 -3.18 2.91 10.04
C VAL A 279 -2.53 1.58 9.66
N PHE A 280 -1.62 1.05 10.49
CA PHE A 280 -0.83 -0.13 10.18
C PHE A 280 -1.35 -1.43 10.81
N ARG A 281 -2.14 -1.36 11.88
CA ARG A 281 -2.58 -2.57 12.60
C ARG A 281 -3.81 -2.35 13.49
N SER A 282 -4.45 -3.46 13.85
CA SER A 282 -5.34 -3.58 15.01
C SER A 282 -4.78 -4.70 15.90
N GLY A 283 -4.29 -4.31 17.08
CA GLY A 283 -3.55 -5.21 17.97
C GLY A 283 -2.37 -5.91 17.27
N SER A 284 -2.40 -7.25 17.20
CA SER A 284 -1.38 -8.08 16.54
C SER A 284 -1.59 -8.23 15.03
N ARG A 285 -2.72 -7.80 14.48
CA ARG A 285 -3.07 -8.00 13.06
C ARG A 285 -2.73 -6.77 12.24
N GLN A 286 -1.95 -6.97 11.17
CA GLN A 286 -1.64 -5.90 10.22
C GLN A 286 -2.86 -5.53 9.37
N THR A 287 -2.97 -4.25 9.02
CA THR A 287 -4.00 -3.76 8.09
C THR A 287 -3.62 -4.11 6.65
N PHE A 288 -4.61 -4.04 5.75
CA PHE A 288 -4.38 -4.16 4.32
C PHE A 288 -3.38 -3.11 3.81
N PHE A 289 -3.45 -1.88 4.33
CA PHE A 289 -2.49 -0.83 4.02
C PHE A 289 -1.07 -1.24 4.38
N ALA A 290 -0.82 -1.72 5.61
CA ALA A 290 0.51 -2.19 6.01
C ALA A 290 1.06 -3.30 5.11
N THR A 291 0.22 -4.26 4.73
CA THR A 291 0.62 -5.32 3.79
C THR A 291 0.99 -4.76 2.41
N GLN A 292 0.27 -3.76 1.91
CA GLN A 292 0.61 -3.08 0.66
C GLN A 292 1.91 -2.29 0.76
N VAL A 293 2.14 -1.57 1.86
CA VAL A 293 3.39 -0.84 2.11
C VAL A 293 4.57 -1.81 2.07
N MET A 294 4.51 -2.90 2.85
CA MET A 294 5.60 -3.89 2.91
C MET A 294 5.88 -4.57 1.57
N ARG A 295 4.85 -4.73 0.72
CA ARG A 295 4.97 -5.45 -0.56
C ARG A 295 5.43 -4.55 -1.71
N TYR A 296 4.97 -3.29 -1.75
CA TYR A 296 5.11 -2.44 -2.94
C TYR A 296 6.01 -1.22 -2.74
N ALA A 297 6.22 -0.75 -1.51
CA ALA A 297 7.11 0.37 -1.21
C ALA A 297 8.52 -0.15 -0.87
N ASP A 298 9.52 0.15 -1.71
CA ASP A 298 10.91 -0.24 -1.42
C ASP A 298 11.47 0.55 -0.23
N LEU A 299 11.09 1.82 -0.13
CA LEU A 299 11.36 2.71 0.99
C LEU A 299 10.07 3.36 1.43
N TYR A 300 9.96 3.69 2.72
CA TYR A 300 8.86 4.48 3.24
C TYR A 300 9.32 5.34 4.41
N ALA A 301 8.78 6.54 4.55
CA ALA A 301 9.08 7.44 5.66
C ALA A 301 7.95 8.45 5.85
N ALA A 302 7.98 9.19 6.96
CA ALA A 302 7.02 10.27 7.20
C ALA A 302 7.15 11.42 6.20
N THR A 303 8.38 11.74 5.80
CA THR A 303 8.70 12.73 4.76
C THR A 303 9.82 12.19 3.88
N PHE A 304 9.81 12.57 2.60
CA PHE A 304 10.90 12.23 1.68
C PHE A 304 12.17 13.06 1.94
N THR A 305 12.04 14.20 2.64
CA THR A 305 13.20 15.03 2.98
C THR A 305 14.19 14.32 3.91
N ASN A 306 13.77 13.26 4.59
CA ASN A 306 14.65 12.36 5.36
C ASN A 306 15.81 11.78 4.55
N LEU A 307 15.70 11.73 3.21
CA LEU A 307 16.81 11.35 2.33
C LEU A 307 18.04 12.26 2.48
N ILE A 308 17.87 13.50 2.97
CA ILE A 308 18.98 14.43 3.22
C ILE A 308 20.00 13.90 4.23
N HIS A 309 19.58 13.00 5.12
CA HIS A 309 20.42 12.41 6.15
C HIS A 309 21.24 11.22 5.66
N TYR A 310 21.08 10.81 4.40
CA TYR A 310 21.80 9.70 3.79
C TYR A 310 22.71 10.20 2.66
N PRO A 311 23.91 9.62 2.48
CA PRO A 311 24.69 9.88 1.28
C PRO A 311 23.95 9.33 0.05
N LEU A 312 24.07 9.98 -1.11
CA LEU A 312 23.41 9.50 -2.34
C LEU A 312 24.02 8.20 -2.91
N THR A 313 25.11 7.72 -2.31
CA THR A 313 25.72 6.41 -2.55
C THR A 313 25.28 5.34 -1.54
N TYR A 314 24.33 5.68 -0.65
CA TYR A 314 23.86 4.76 0.38
C TYR A 314 23.16 3.55 -0.22
N CYS A 315 23.48 2.36 0.31
CA CYS A 315 22.82 1.11 -0.06
C CYS A 315 21.84 0.74 1.07
N PHE A 316 20.55 1.01 0.86
CA PHE A 316 19.50 0.58 1.78
C PHE A 316 19.41 -0.95 1.78
N ARG A 317 19.45 -1.56 2.98
CA ARG A 317 19.41 -3.02 3.15
C ARG A 317 18.20 -3.42 3.99
N SER A 318 17.48 -4.43 3.52
CA SER A 318 16.50 -5.19 4.30
C SER A 318 17.11 -6.55 4.65
N PRO A 319 16.78 -7.13 5.83
CA PRO A 319 17.05 -8.54 6.08
C PRO A 319 16.45 -9.44 4.98
N PRO A 320 17.12 -10.55 4.63
CA PRO A 320 16.56 -11.52 3.70
C PRO A 320 15.27 -12.12 4.26
N MET A 321 14.24 -12.22 3.42
CA MET A 321 13.00 -12.89 3.79
C MET A 321 13.17 -14.39 3.57
N HIS A 322 13.19 -15.14 4.65
CA HIS A 322 13.25 -16.59 4.60
C HIS A 322 11.86 -17.20 4.58
N MET A 323 11.71 -18.26 3.78
CA MET A 323 10.53 -19.12 3.85
C MET A 323 10.54 -19.90 5.17
N PRO A 324 9.38 -20.33 5.70
CA PRO A 324 9.32 -21.00 7.00
C PRO A 324 10.27 -22.21 7.13
N HIS A 325 10.43 -23.00 6.06
CA HIS A 325 11.31 -24.18 6.08
C HIS A 325 12.80 -23.80 6.15
N GLU A 326 13.20 -22.67 5.57
CA GLU A 326 14.58 -22.17 5.60
C GLU A 326 14.97 -21.69 7.00
N SER A 327 14.01 -21.24 7.81
CA SER A 327 14.24 -20.79 9.18
C SER A 327 14.29 -21.94 10.20
N THR A 328 13.87 -23.15 9.82
CA THR A 328 13.80 -24.32 10.73
C THR A 328 15.04 -25.20 10.71
N VAL A 329 15.95 -25.00 9.76
CA VAL A 329 17.13 -25.83 9.56
C VAL A 329 18.37 -24.96 9.74
N ASP A 330 19.27 -25.38 10.60
CA ASP A 330 20.57 -24.73 10.76
C ASP A 330 21.39 -24.91 9.47
N HIS A 331 22.04 -23.86 8.97
CA HIS A 331 22.78 -23.93 7.70
C HIS A 331 23.95 -24.93 7.74
N ASP A 332 24.47 -25.20 8.94
CA ASP A 332 25.54 -26.18 9.18
C ASP A 332 25.02 -27.62 9.34
N ALA A 333 23.70 -27.81 9.42
CA ALA A 333 23.11 -29.13 9.51
C ALA A 333 23.12 -29.82 8.13
N THR A 334 24.23 -30.47 7.81
CA THR A 334 24.29 -31.39 6.66
C THR A 334 23.33 -32.55 6.90
N ILE A 335 22.21 -32.57 6.18
CA ILE A 335 21.34 -33.74 6.13
C ILE A 335 22.13 -34.81 5.35
N THR A 336 22.67 -35.80 6.07
CA THR A 336 23.32 -36.94 5.42
C THR A 336 22.33 -37.70 4.54
N ASP A 337 22.80 -38.27 3.43
CA ASP A 337 21.95 -39.03 2.49
C ASP A 337 21.13 -40.12 3.17
N GLU A 338 21.66 -40.74 4.23
CA GLU A 338 20.94 -41.74 5.03
C GLU A 338 19.77 -41.14 5.83
N LYS A 339 19.96 -39.94 6.40
CA LYS A 339 18.93 -39.22 7.15
C LYS A 339 17.85 -38.67 6.23
N PHE A 340 18.23 -38.22 5.04
CA PHE A 340 17.28 -37.82 3.99
C PHE A 340 16.46 -39.02 3.48
N ARG A 341 17.12 -40.17 3.22
CA ARG A 341 16.46 -41.41 2.84
C ARG A 341 15.54 -41.95 3.94
N SER A 342 15.90 -41.81 5.21
CA SER A 342 15.03 -42.24 6.32
C SER A 342 13.81 -41.33 6.49
N ILE A 343 13.96 -40.01 6.32
CA ILE A 343 12.84 -39.06 6.29
C ILE A 343 11.90 -39.39 5.13
N LEU A 344 12.44 -39.60 3.93
CA LEU A 344 11.66 -40.00 2.75
C LEU A 344 10.99 -41.36 2.92
N ALA A 345 11.66 -42.35 3.53
CA ALA A 345 11.09 -43.67 3.81
C ALA A 345 9.96 -43.58 4.84
N THR A 346 10.10 -42.72 5.86
CA THR A 346 9.07 -42.46 6.88
C THR A 346 7.87 -41.70 6.28
N TRP A 347 8.10 -40.82 5.31
CA TRP A 347 7.05 -40.16 4.55
C TRP A 347 6.33 -41.14 3.62
N LYS A 348 7.07 -41.93 2.84
CA LYS A 348 6.51 -42.92 1.92
C LYS A 348 5.75 -44.02 2.65
N SER A 349 6.26 -44.53 3.77
CA SER A 349 5.57 -45.55 4.57
C SER A 349 4.26 -45.05 5.20
N LYS A 350 4.16 -43.74 5.48
CA LYS A 350 2.91 -43.10 5.93
C LYS A 350 1.90 -42.88 4.80
N VAL A 351 2.35 -42.72 3.56
CA VAL A 351 1.49 -42.56 2.36
C VAL A 351 1.00 -43.92 1.84
N THR A 352 1.81 -44.97 1.94
CA THR A 352 1.44 -46.33 1.46
C THR A 352 0.63 -47.16 2.48
N GLY A 353 0.17 -46.55 3.58
CA GLY A 353 -0.59 -47.22 4.63
C GLY A 353 -2.08 -47.45 4.35
N PHE A 354 -2.58 -47.13 3.15
CA PHE A 354 -3.96 -47.41 2.74
C PHE A 354 -4.01 -48.58 1.73
N ASN A 355 -4.09 -49.80 2.29
CA ASN A 355 -4.31 -51.13 1.68
C ASN A 355 -3.31 -51.59 0.59
N ASP A 356 -2.79 -52.82 0.59
CA ASP A 356 -3.57 -54.06 0.62
C ASP A 356 -2.70 -55.30 0.94
N SER A 357 -3.29 -56.24 1.67
CA SER A 357 -2.98 -57.70 1.74
C SER A 357 -1.69 -58.26 2.41
N GLN A 358 -1.93 -58.96 3.52
CA GLN A 358 -1.36 -60.27 3.96
C GLN A 358 0.16 -60.42 4.30
N SER A 359 0.49 -60.52 5.60
CA SER A 359 0.72 -61.81 6.28
C SER A 359 1.46 -61.69 7.65
N ARG A 360 0.76 -62.16 8.69
CA ARG A 360 1.20 -62.80 9.95
C ARG A 360 2.53 -62.37 10.63
N GLN A 361 2.43 -61.62 11.73
CA GLN A 361 2.83 -62.06 13.09
C GLN A 361 2.40 -61.05 14.18
N SER A 362 2.39 -61.51 15.43
CA SER A 362 1.46 -61.18 16.52
C SER A 362 1.55 -59.78 17.18
N LEU A 363 0.40 -59.10 17.19
CA LEU A 363 -0.25 -58.30 18.25
C LEU A 363 0.61 -57.72 19.40
N MET A 364 0.78 -56.40 19.37
CA MET A 364 0.50 -55.56 20.55
C MET A 364 -0.59 -54.55 20.19
N GLN A 365 -1.73 -54.65 20.87
CA GLN A 365 -2.85 -53.72 20.73
C GLN A 365 -2.49 -52.34 21.27
N ARG A 366 -2.68 -51.31 20.45
CA ARG A 366 -3.06 -49.97 20.89
C ARG A 366 -4.31 -49.54 20.13
N SER A 367 -5.21 -48.92 20.87
CA SER A 367 -6.61 -48.61 20.61
C SER A 367 -6.88 -47.82 19.32
N ASP A 368 -7.91 -48.26 18.62
CA ASP A 368 -8.42 -47.72 17.36
C ASP A 368 -8.94 -46.28 17.46
N SER A 369 -8.63 -45.46 16.45
CA SER A 369 -9.32 -44.21 16.17
C SER A 369 -10.38 -44.44 15.08
N THR A 370 -11.60 -43.96 15.31
CA THR A 370 -12.82 -44.30 14.56
C THR A 370 -13.14 -43.38 13.38
N THR A 371 -12.23 -42.52 12.92
CA THR A 371 -12.55 -41.53 11.89
C THR A 371 -12.30 -42.07 10.47
N GLN A 372 -13.38 -42.37 9.72
CA GLN A 372 -13.30 -42.65 8.28
C GLN A 372 -12.75 -41.43 7.53
N ARG A 373 -11.55 -41.55 6.96
CA ARG A 373 -11.01 -40.54 6.03
C ARG A 373 -11.47 -40.89 4.61
N LEU A 374 -12.55 -40.26 4.16
CA LEU A 374 -12.83 -40.13 2.72
C LEU A 374 -11.79 -39.15 2.16
N PHE A 375 -10.82 -39.66 1.41
CA PHE A 375 -9.90 -38.82 0.65
C PHE A 375 -10.49 -38.57 -0.74
N CYS A 376 -10.51 -37.31 -1.17
CA CYS A 376 -10.60 -36.98 -2.59
C CYS A 376 -9.31 -37.42 -3.28
N GLU A 377 -9.42 -37.95 -4.50
CA GLU A 377 -8.25 -38.34 -5.30
C GLU A 377 -7.40 -37.12 -5.70
N ALA A 378 -6.11 -37.37 -5.88
CA ALA A 378 -5.16 -36.36 -6.31
C ALA A 378 -5.49 -35.91 -7.75
N PRO A 379 -5.56 -34.60 -8.03
CA PRO A 379 -5.89 -34.10 -9.35
C PRO A 379 -4.84 -34.54 -10.38
N GLN A 380 -5.31 -35.03 -11.52
CA GLN A 380 -4.48 -35.64 -12.57
C GLN A 380 -3.86 -34.63 -13.54
N GLU A 381 -4.24 -33.35 -13.44
CA GLU A 381 -3.65 -32.26 -14.23
C GLU A 381 -3.13 -31.15 -13.31
N LEU A 382 -1.90 -30.72 -13.58
CA LEU A 382 -1.33 -29.51 -13.03
C LEU A 382 -1.99 -28.32 -13.72
N VAL A 383 -3.05 -27.78 -13.10
CA VAL A 383 -3.53 -26.44 -13.45
C VAL A 383 -2.58 -25.47 -12.78
N GLU A 384 -1.53 -25.07 -13.50
CA GLU A 384 -0.80 -23.86 -13.14
C GLU A 384 -1.76 -22.69 -13.36
N VAL A 385 -2.47 -22.31 -12.29
CA VAL A 385 -3.14 -21.02 -12.25
C VAL A 385 -2.01 -20.02 -12.04
N ALA A 386 -1.51 -19.43 -13.13
CA ALA A 386 -0.81 -18.16 -13.03
C ALA A 386 -1.73 -17.22 -12.23
N ASP A 387 -1.16 -16.43 -11.30
CA ASP A 387 -1.89 -15.40 -10.56
C ASP A 387 -2.32 -14.25 -11.52
N ASP A 388 -3.18 -14.56 -12.49
CA ASP A 388 -3.88 -13.61 -13.35
C ASP A 388 -5.19 -13.15 -12.68
N PHE A 389 -5.12 -12.88 -11.37
CA PHE A 389 -6.24 -12.27 -10.65
C PHE A 389 -6.46 -10.78 -10.99
N LEU A 390 -5.94 -10.30 -12.13
CA LEU A 390 -6.21 -8.98 -12.71
C LEU A 390 -6.05 -9.00 -14.24
N GLU A 391 -6.58 -10.00 -14.96
CA GLU A 391 -6.92 -9.78 -16.37
C GLU A 391 -8.08 -8.79 -16.45
N ASP A 392 -7.93 -7.82 -17.35
CA ASP A 392 -8.87 -6.74 -17.63
C ASP A 392 -10.27 -7.29 -17.88
N ASP A 393 -11.25 -6.80 -17.12
CA ASP A 393 -12.66 -6.92 -17.51
C ASP A 393 -12.87 -5.92 -18.67
N PRO A 394 -13.10 -6.36 -19.92
CA PRO A 394 -13.56 -5.46 -20.95
C PRO A 394 -15.05 -5.25 -20.66
N LEU A 395 -15.36 -4.19 -19.92
CA LEU A 395 -16.71 -3.65 -19.97
C LEU A 395 -16.96 -3.26 -21.43
N GLU A 396 -17.74 -4.13 -22.09
CA GLU A 396 -18.37 -3.86 -23.37
C GLU A 396 -19.05 -2.48 -23.32
N ASP A 397 -18.56 -1.61 -24.19
CA ASP A 397 -19.41 -0.67 -24.90
C ASP A 397 -20.63 -1.43 -25.43
N ASP A 398 -21.78 -1.27 -24.77
CA ASP A 398 -23.06 -0.96 -25.42
C ASP A 398 -24.19 -1.03 -24.37
N ILE A 399 -24.84 0.12 -24.14
CA ILE A 399 -26.30 0.35 -24.18
C ILE A 399 -26.58 1.72 -23.53
N TYR A 400 -26.78 2.71 -24.41
CA TYR A 400 -27.48 4.01 -24.29
C TYR A 400 -27.37 4.88 -23.04
#